data_AF-A0A415XWA3-F1
#
_entry.id   AF-A0A415XWA3-F1
#
_cell.length_a   1.000
_cell.length_b   1.000
_cell.length_c   1.000
_cell.angle_alpha   90.00
_cell.angle_beta   90.00
_cell.angle_gamma   90.00
#
_symmetry.space_group_name_H-M   'P 1'
#
loop_
_entity.id
_entity.type
_entity.pdbx_description
1 polymer ?
#
loop_
_entity_poly.entity_id
_entity_poly.type
_entity_poly.pdbx_seq_one_letter_code
_entity_poly.pdbx_strand_id
1 'polypeptide(L)' 'MLKSFKTEINPTEEQKAKICKTIGTCRYIYNFYLAHNKELYNKGEKFMSSNQFRVWLNNEYLPKHPECFWIKEA' A
#
# COMPACT_ATOMS: atom_id res chain seq x y z
N MET A 1 7.76 -8.97 39.56
CA MET A 1 6.74 -9.47 38.60
C MET A 1 6.35 -8.31 37.70
N LEU A 2 6.73 -8.32 36.42
CA LEU A 2 6.34 -7.26 35.48
C LEU A 2 4.85 -7.41 35.16
N LYS A 3 4.03 -6.44 35.58
CA LYS A 3 2.62 -6.39 35.20
C LYS A 3 2.55 -5.90 33.74
N SER A 4 2.10 -6.75 32.83
CA SER A 4 1.74 -6.28 31.49
C SER A 4 0.41 -5.52 31.59
N PHE A 5 0.39 -4.28 31.12
CA PHE A 5 -0.83 -3.50 30.97
C PHE A 5 -1.35 -3.72 29.56
N LYS A 6 -2.59 -4.19 29.43
CA LYS A 6 -3.29 -4.20 28.15
C LYS A 6 -4.01 -2.87 28.01
N THR A 7 -3.58 -2.06 27.06
CA THR A 7 -4.26 -0.81 26.69
C THR A 7 -4.79 -0.94 25.28
N GLU A 8 -6.09 -0.70 25.11
CA GLU A 8 -6.74 -0.66 23.81
C GLU A 8 -6.90 0.80 23.38
N ILE A 9 -6.65 1.08 22.11
CA ILE A 9 -6.89 2.40 21.53
C ILE A 9 -8.37 2.48 21.21
N ASN A 10 -9.06 3.51 21.68
CA ASN A 10 -10.44 3.80 21.30
C ASN A 10 -10.47 5.01 20.35
N PRO A 11 -10.28 4.80 19.03
CA PRO A 11 -10.20 5.90 18.07
C PRO A 11 -11.56 6.59 17.87
N THR A 12 -11.53 7.89 17.60
CA THR A 12 -12.69 8.65 17.10
C THR A 12 -13.09 8.16 15.69
N GLU A 13 -14.28 8.50 15.22
CA GLU A 13 -14.72 8.12 13.87
C GLU A 13 -13.78 8.65 12.77
N GLU A 14 -13.26 9.87 12.93
CA GLU A 14 -12.25 10.45 12.03
C GLU A 14 -10.94 9.66 12.04
N GLN A 15 -10.49 9.23 13.22
CA GLN A 15 -9.30 8.40 13.37
C GLN A 15 -9.51 7.01 12.76
N LYS A 16 -10.68 6.39 12.97
CA LYS A 16 -11.04 5.11 12.34
C LYS A 16 -11.01 5.23 10.82
N ALA A 17 -11.61 6.28 10.26
CA ALA A 17 -11.60 6.52 8.82
C ALA A 17 -10.17 6.64 8.28
N LYS A 18 -9.30 7.39 8.98
CA LYS A 18 -7.89 7.52 8.61
C LYS A 18 -7.13 6.19 8.70
N ILE A 19 -7.27 5.46 9.80
CA ILE A 19 -6.65 4.14 9.99
C ILE A 19 -7.07 3.18 8.89
N CYS A 20 -8.37 3.08 8.59
CA CYS A 20 -8.90 2.23 7.54
C CYS A 20 -8.38 2.65 6.16
N LYS A 21 -8.33 3.95 5.86
CA LYS A 21 -7.78 4.46 4.59
C LYS A 21 -6.31 4.11 4.44
N THR A 22 -5.49 4.41 5.46
CA THR A 22 -4.04 4.13 5.43
C THR A 22 -3.77 2.63 5.30
N ILE A 23 -4.39 1.78 6.14
CA ILE A 23 -4.19 0.32 6.08
C ILE A 23 -4.70 -0.27 4.76
N GLY A 24 -5.86 0.20 4.28
CA GLY A 24 -6.45 -0.22 3.01
C GLY A 24 -5.54 0.10 1.83
N THR A 25 -5.03 1.33 1.77
CA THR A 25 -4.09 1.77 0.73
C THR A 25 -2.78 0.97 0.79
N CYS A 26 -2.18 0.77 1.97
CA CYS A 26 -0.98 -0.06 2.11
C CYS A 26 -1.19 -1.49 1.60
N ARG A 27 -2.32 -2.12 1.98
CA ARG A 27 -2.67 -3.47 1.52
C ARG A 27 -2.84 -3.53 0.01
N TYR A 28 -3.53 -2.54 -0.57
CA TYR A 28 -3.72 -2.46 -2.01
C TYR A 28 -2.38 -2.35 -2.76
N ILE A 29 -1.52 -1.40 -2.37
CA ILE A 29 -0.21 -1.20 -3.00
C ILE A 29 0.65 -2.47 -2.93
N TYR A 30 0.66 -3.14 -1.77
CA TYR A 30 1.44 -4.37 -1.61
C TYR A 30 0.93 -5.51 -2.50
N ASN A 31 -0.39 -5.70 -2.57
CA ASN A 31 -0.96 -6.71 -3.48
C ASN A 31 -0.69 -6.37 -4.94
N PHE A 32 -0.74 -5.09 -5.31
CA PHE A 32 -0.41 -4.65 -6.66
C PHE A 32 1.06 -4.92 -7.00
N TYR A 33 1.98 -4.66 -6.07
CA TYR A 33 3.40 -5.00 -6.21
C TYR A 33 3.63 -6.50 -6.45
N LEU A 34 2.93 -7.37 -5.71
CA LEU A 34 3.01 -8.82 -5.91
C LEU A 34 2.44 -9.25 -7.26
N ALA A 35 1.28 -8.72 -7.65
CA ALA A 35 0.66 -9.00 -8.94
C ALA A 35 1.56 -8.59 -10.11
N HIS A 36 2.11 -7.37 -10.06
CA HIS A 36 3.03 -6.85 -11.07
C HIS A 36 4.26 -7.74 -11.22
N ASN A 37 4.90 -8.13 -10.11
CA ASN A 37 6.06 -9.01 -10.17
C ASN A 37 5.74 -10.43 -10.65
N LYS A 38 4.53 -10.94 -10.36
CA LYS A 38 4.06 -12.21 -10.92
C LYS A 38 3.91 -12.13 -12.44
N GLU A 39 3.42 -11.01 -12.97
CA GLU A 39 3.35 -10.77 -14.40
C GLU A 39 4.73 -10.69 -15.06
N LEU A 40 5.69 -9.98 -14.45
CA LEU A 40 7.08 -9.92 -14.92
C LEU A 40 7.69 -11.33 -14.99
N TYR A 41 7.52 -12.12 -13.93
CA TYR A 41 8.01 -13.50 -13.90
C TYR A 41 7.42 -14.35 -15.03
N ASN A 42 6.10 -14.27 -15.26
CA ASN A 42 5.44 -15.01 -16.33
C ASN A 42 5.94 -14.60 -17.73
N LYS A 43 6.45 -13.37 -17.89
CA LYS A 43 7.06 -12.88 -19.14
C LYS A 43 8.55 -13.21 -19.24
N GLY A 44 9.16 -13.82 -18.22
CA GLY A 44 10.61 -14.04 -18.13
C GLY A 44 11.40 -12.76 -17.87
N GLU A 45 10.75 -11.69 -17.42
CA GLU A 45 11.37 -10.42 -17.11
C GLU A 45 11.96 -10.42 -15.69
N LYS A 46 12.88 -9.48 -15.44
CA LYS A 46 13.51 -9.34 -14.13
C LYS A 46 12.49 -8.86 -13.10
N PHE A 47 12.59 -9.43 -11.90
CA PHE A 47 11.85 -8.97 -10.73
C PHE A 47 12.17 -7.49 -10.43
N MET A 48 11.12 -6.71 -10.17
CA MET A 48 11.21 -5.30 -9.80
C MET A 48 11.25 -5.15 -8.28
N SER A 49 12.30 -4.51 -7.76
CA SER A 49 12.41 -4.23 -6.32
C SER A 49 11.33 -3.25 -5.83
N SER A 50 11.06 -3.25 -4.52
CA SER A 50 10.10 -2.32 -3.90
C SER A 50 10.42 -0.85 -4.17
N ASN A 51 11.70 -0.48 -4.16
CA ASN A 51 12.14 0.90 -4.46
C ASN A 51 11.85 1.28 -5.92
N GLN A 52 12.17 0.40 -6.86
CA GLN A 52 11.88 0.64 -8.28
C GLN A 52 10.38 0.70 -8.52
N PHE A 53 9.60 -0.20 -7.91
CA PHE A 53 8.14 -0.20 -8.01
C PHE A 53 7.54 1.10 -7.49
N ARG A 54 8.02 1.64 -6.37
CA ARG A 54 7.54 2.93 -5.85
C ARG A 54 7.79 4.07 -6.84
N VAL A 55 8.96 4.12 -7.47
CA VAL A 55 9.30 5.15 -8.46
C VAL A 55 8.41 5.01 -9.70
N TRP A 56 8.31 3.80 -10.25
CA TRP A 56 7.45 3.48 -11.39
C TRP A 56 5.98 3.80 -11.11
N LEU A 57 5.46 3.38 -9.95
CA LEU A 57 4.07 3.63 -9.54
C LEU A 57 3.76 5.13 -9.54
N ASN A 58 4.63 5.94 -8.95
CA ASN A 58 4.38 7.37 -8.78
C ASN A 58 4.57 8.19 -10.05
N ASN A 59 5.55 7.83 -10.87
CA ASN A 59 6.00 8.65 -11.99
C ASN A 59 5.48 8.15 -13.34
N GLU A 60 5.10 6.88 -13.46
CA GLU A 60 4.69 6.28 -14.74
C GLU A 60 3.27 5.72 -14.69
N TYR A 61 2.93 4.92 -13.67
CA TYR A 61 1.61 4.28 -13.59
C TYR A 61 0.53 5.29 -13.23
N LEU A 62 0.62 5.94 -12.06
CA LEU A 62 -0.44 6.83 -11.59
C LEU A 62 -0.79 7.95 -12.59
N PRO A 63 0.15 8.66 -13.24
CA PRO A 63 -0.20 9.66 -14.25
C PRO A 63 -1.08 9.15 -15.40
N LYS A 64 -1.01 7.84 -15.71
CA LYS A 64 -1.83 7.17 -16.74
C LYS A 64 -3.14 6.60 -16.18
N HIS A 65 -3.27 6.56 -14.85
CA HIS A 65 -4.38 5.98 -14.11
C HIS A 65 -4.94 6.99 -13.08
N PRO A 66 -5.59 8.09 -13.52
CA PRO A 66 -6.15 9.09 -12.62
C PRO A 66 -7.19 8.52 -11.65
N GLU A 67 -7.89 7.46 -12.05
CA GLU A 67 -8.83 6.70 -11.21
C GLU A 67 -8.17 6.10 -9.96
N CYS A 68 -6.84 5.95 -9.95
CA CYS A 68 -6.06 5.44 -8.83
C CYS A 68 -5.47 6.54 -7.94
N PHE A 69 -5.77 7.82 -8.16
CA PHE A 69 -5.20 8.93 -7.37
C PHE A 69 -5.58 8.91 -5.90
N TRP A 70 -6.69 8.25 -5.52
CA TRP A 70 -7.10 8.05 -4.14
C TRP A 70 -6.00 7.39 -3.27
N ILE A 71 -5.07 6.67 -3.89
CA ILE A 71 -3.90 6.05 -3.23
C ILE A 71 -2.98 7.12 -2.61
N LYS A 72 -2.92 8.33 -3.17
CA LYS A 72 -2.10 9.44 -2.66
C LYS A 72 -2.78 10.25 -1.55
N GLU A 73 -4.05 9.99 -1.29
CA GLU A 73 -4.84 10.74 -0.32
C GLU A 73 -4.86 10.09 1.08
N ALA A 74 -4.09 9.01 1.28
CA ALA A 74 -4.08 8.17 2.47
C ALA A 74 -2.99 8.57 3.48
#